data_AF-A0A1H1GQW2-F1
#
_entry.id   AF-A0A1H1GQW2-F1
#
_cell.length_a   1.000
_cell.length_b   1.000
_cell.length_c   1.000
_cell.angle_alpha   90.00
_cell.angle_beta   90.00
_cell.angle_gamma   90.00
#
_symmetry.space_group_name_H-M   'P 1'
#
loop_
_entity.id
_entity.type
_entity.pdbx_description
1 polymer ?
#
loop_
_entity_poly.entity_id
_entity_poly.type
_entity_poly.pdbx_seq_one_letter_code
_entity_poly.pdbx_strand_id
1 'polypeptide(L)' 'MSAPSTAPTEFCDYNYTGPVQSVALKAKDTEGKLTVFFEGTFHPGKTYTLPCNHPTVQAWVCGQILTQKEVTHG' A
#
# COMPACT_ATOMS: atom_id res chain seq x y z
N MET A 1 12.70 -21.34 -2.36
CA MET A 1 12.48 -20.04 -3.02
C MET A 1 12.32 -19.00 -1.93
N SER A 2 13.33 -18.15 -1.72
CA SER A 2 13.28 -17.08 -0.72
C SER A 2 12.56 -15.88 -1.34
N ALA A 3 11.44 -15.45 -0.74
CA ALA A 3 10.75 -14.23 -1.16
C ALA A 3 11.70 -13.04 -0.94
N PRO A 4 11.82 -12.09 -1.90
CA PRO A 4 12.67 -10.94 -1.72
C PRO A 4 12.13 -10.08 -0.56
N SER A 5 12.84 -10.10 0.57
CA SER A 5 12.69 -9.13 1.65
C SER A 5 13.38 -7.84 1.25
N THR A 6 12.66 -6.96 0.58
CA THR A 6 13.06 -5.57 0.42
C THR A 6 11.87 -4.69 0.74
N ALA A 7 12.11 -3.65 1.53
CA ALA A 7 11.17 -2.54 1.69
C ALA A 7 10.69 -2.12 0.29
N PRO A 8 9.42 -1.75 0.12
CA PRO A 8 8.91 -1.44 -1.21
C PRO A 8 9.70 -0.31 -1.87
N THR A 9 10.30 -0.59 -3.01
CA THR A 9 11.10 0.39 -3.77
C THR A 9 10.22 1.31 -4.63
N GLU A 10 8.96 0.92 -4.86
CA GLU A 10 8.02 1.60 -5.74
C GLU A 10 6.73 1.97 -5.00
N PHE A 11 6.32 3.23 -5.17
CA PHE A 11 5.10 3.80 -4.61
C PHE A 11 4.21 4.31 -5.75
N CYS A 12 2.91 4.12 -5.58
CA CYS A 12 1.87 4.52 -6.53
C CYS A 12 0.79 5.29 -5.79
N ASP A 13 0.14 6.22 -6.48
CA ASP A 13 -1.00 6.95 -5.94
C ASP A 13 -2.29 6.17 -6.16
N TYR A 14 -3.01 5.95 -5.06
CA TYR A 14 -4.28 5.24 -5.06
C TYR A 14 -5.39 6.11 -4.50
N ASN A 15 -6.52 6.16 -5.20
CA ASN A 15 -7.76 6.67 -4.64
C ASN A 15 -8.37 5.60 -3.72
N TYR A 16 -8.69 6.00 -2.50
CA TYR A 16 -9.34 5.13 -1.51
C TYR A 16 -10.85 5.31 -1.52
N THR A 17 -11.59 4.22 -1.67
CA THR A 17 -13.06 4.20 -1.74
C THR A 17 -13.71 3.45 -0.57
N GLY A 18 -12.90 2.85 0.31
CA GLY A 18 -13.39 2.10 1.48
C GLY A 18 -13.87 2.98 2.64
N PRO A 19 -14.32 2.36 3.75
CA PRO A 19 -14.75 3.06 4.97
C PRO A 19 -13.58 3.75 5.68
N VAL A 20 -13.85 4.72 6.56
CA VAL A 20 -12.78 5.32 7.39
C VAL A 20 -12.13 4.24 8.25
N GLN A 21 -10.82 4.05 8.12
CA GLN A 21 -10.08 3.03 8.90
C GLN A 21 -8.63 3.44 9.17
N SER A 22 -8.14 3.07 10.35
CA SER A 22 -6.71 3.16 10.68
C SER A 22 -5.98 1.94 10.11
N VAL A 23 -4.88 2.19 9.43
CA VAL A 23 -4.08 1.21 8.71
C VAL A 23 -2.66 1.26 9.23
N ALA A 24 -2.07 0.09 9.48
CA ALA A 24 -0.63 -0.07 9.67
C ALA A 24 -0.13 -1.17 8.73
N LEU A 25 0.70 -0.81 7.75
CA LEU A 25 1.35 -1.75 6.84
C LEU A 25 2.70 -2.18 7.43
N LYS A 26 2.91 -3.50 7.47
CA LYS A 26 4.10 -4.13 8.06
C LYS A 26 4.77 -5.03 7.04
N ALA A 27 6.09 -4.96 6.96
CA ALA A 27 6.91 -5.84 6.15
C ALA A 27 8.01 -6.47 7.03
N LYS A 28 8.54 -7.62 6.59
CA LYS A 28 9.73 -8.19 7.22
C LYS A 28 10.96 -7.43 6.73
N ASP A 29 11.82 -7.02 7.64
CA ASP A 29 13.13 -6.47 7.31
C ASP A 29 14.13 -7.57 6.91
N THR A 30 15.38 -7.17 6.66
CA THR A 30 16.47 -8.08 6.27
C THR A 30 16.84 -9.09 7.36
N GLU A 31 16.44 -8.83 8.61
CA GLU A 31 16.64 -9.72 9.75
C GLU A 31 15.42 -10.62 9.99
N GLY A 32 14.38 -10.48 9.16
CA GLY A 32 13.13 -11.26 9.24
C GLY A 32 12.14 -10.73 10.28
N LYS A 33 12.41 -9.58 10.91
CA LYS A 33 11.54 -8.96 11.90
C LYS A 33 10.45 -8.13 11.23
N LEU A 34 9.22 -8.21 11.75
CA LEU A 34 8.10 -7.40 11.27
C LEU A 34 8.25 -5.95 11.74
N THR A 35 8.34 -5.03 10.80
CA THR A 35 8.49 -3.60 11.03
C THR A 35 7.36 -2.85 10.34
N VAL A 36 6.75 -1.89 11.04
CA VAL A 36 5.76 -0.96 10.47
C VAL A 36 6.50 0.04 9.61
N PHE A 37 6.13 0.14 8.34
CA PHE A 37 6.73 1.13 7.42
C PHE A 37 5.73 2.21 7.00
N PHE A 38 4.43 2.02 7.28
CA PHE A 38 3.40 3.01 7.02
C PHE A 38 2.27 2.84 8.02
N GLU A 39 1.84 3.95 8.63
CA GLU A 39 0.70 4.01 9.55
C GLU A 39 -0.09 5.29 9.30
N GLY A 40 -1.42 5.19 9.26
CA GLY A 40 -2.27 6.35 9.07
C GLY A 40 -3.77 6.02 9.02
N THR A 41 -4.60 7.06 9.02
CA THR A 41 -6.05 6.92 8.91
C THR A 41 -6.54 7.27 7.51
N PHE A 42 -7.21 6.31 6.90
CA PHE A 42 -7.74 6.39 5.54
C PHE A 42 -9.13 6.96 5.56
N HIS A 43 -9.40 7.85 4.61
CA HIS A 43 -10.68 8.51 4.44
C HIS A 43 -11.14 8.34 2.99
N PRO A 44 -12.43 8.01 2.75
CA PRO A 44 -12.96 7.83 1.42
C PRO A 44 -12.80 9.09 0.56
N GLY A 45 -12.51 8.89 -0.73
CA GLY A 45 -12.31 9.96 -1.71
C GLY A 45 -10.95 10.66 -1.62
N LYS A 46 -10.05 10.22 -0.72
CA LYS A 46 -8.67 10.73 -0.64
C LYS A 46 -7.73 9.87 -1.47
N THR A 47 -6.65 10.50 -1.92
CA THR A 47 -5.53 9.83 -2.58
C THR A 47 -4.43 9.56 -1.56
N TYR A 48 -3.85 8.36 -1.63
CA TYR A 48 -2.74 7.93 -0.78
C TYR A 48 -1.63 7.33 -1.63
N THR A 49 -0.40 7.76 -1.36
CA THR A 49 0.82 7.20 -1.95
C THR A 49 1.20 5.95 -1.16
N LEU A 50 1.03 4.77 -1.78
CA LEU A 50 1.23 3.47 -1.16
C LEU A 50 2.13 2.58 -1.99
N PRO A 51 2.76 1.57 -1.38
CA PRO A 51 3.65 0.70 -2.13
C PRO A 51 2.92 -0.25 -3.08
N CYS A 52 3.31 -0.22 -4.35
CA CYS A 52 2.57 -0.90 -5.43
C CYS A 52 2.64 -2.43 -5.32
N ASN A 53 3.73 -2.95 -4.74
CA ASN A 53 4.01 -4.39 -4.65
C ASN A 53 3.72 -4.98 -3.26
N HIS A 54 3.05 -4.24 -2.38
CA HIS A 54 2.72 -4.74 -1.05
C HIS A 54 1.47 -5.65 -1.10
N PRO A 55 1.49 -6.88 -0.53
CA PRO A 55 0.38 -7.82 -0.63
C PRO A 55 -0.97 -7.27 -0.16
N THR A 56 -0.99 -6.49 0.92
CA THR A 56 -2.21 -5.83 1.41
C THR A 56 -2.73 -4.78 0.43
N VAL A 57 -1.84 -4.00 -0.19
CA VAL A 57 -2.23 -2.97 -1.17
C VAL A 57 -2.81 -3.66 -2.39
N GLN A 58 -2.17 -4.72 -2.88
CA GLN A 58 -2.69 -5.53 -3.99
C GLN A 58 -4.06 -6.15 -3.67
N ALA A 59 -4.25 -6.70 -2.47
CA ALA A 59 -5.55 -7.22 -2.05
C ALA A 59 -6.64 -6.14 -2.06
N TRP A 60 -6.32 -4.92 -1.63
CA TRP A 60 -7.26 -3.79 -1.69
C TRP A 60 -7.54 -3.30 -3.11
N VAL A 61 -6.56 -3.35 -4.01
CA VAL A 61 -6.77 -3.09 -5.43
C VAL A 61 -7.69 -4.15 -6.06
N CYS A 62 -7.42 -5.44 -5.81
CA CYS A 62 -8.29 -6.53 -6.29
C CYS A 62 -9.72 -6.43 -5.73
N GLY A 63 -9.86 -6.00 -4.48
CA GLY A 63 -11.16 -5.74 -3.84
C GLY A 63 -11.82 -4.43 -4.23
N GLN A 64 -11.24 -3.66 -5.18
CA GLN A 64 -11.72 -2.35 -5.62
C GLN A 64 -11.84 -1.28 -4.52
N ILE A 65 -11.15 -1.48 -3.39
CA ILE A 65 -11.04 -0.52 -2.28
C ILE A 65 -10.01 0.58 -2.63
N LEU A 66 -8.99 0.22 -3.39
CA LEU A 66 -8.01 1.13 -3.97
C LEU A 66 -8.13 1.11 -5.49
N THR A 67 -8.08 2.28 -6.11
CA THR A 67 -7.95 2.41 -7.56
C THR A 67 -6.70 3.22 -7.86
N GLN A 68 -5.77 2.63 -8.61
CA GLN A 68 -4.55 3.32 -9.01
C GLN A 68 -4.92 4.51 -9.90
N LYS A 69 -4.45 5.71 -9.55
CA LYS A 69 -4.52 6.83 -10.49
C LYS A 69 -3.49 6.57 -11.59
N GLU A 70 -3.93 6.58 -12.84
CA GLU A 70 -3.00 6.67 -13.96
C GLU A 70 -2.12 7.91 -13.75
N VAL A 71 -0.80 7.73 -13.84
CA VAL A 71 0.12 8.86 -13.95
C VAL A 71 -0.21 9.55 -15.26
N THR A 72 -0.97 10.64 -15.21
CA THR A 72 -1.24 11.46 -16.38
C THR A 72 0.07 12.15 -16.74
N HIS A 73 0.86 11.55 -17.64
CA HIS A 73 1.88 12.28 -18.37
C HIS A 73 1.13 13.19 -19.36
N GLY A 74 0.79 14.39 -18.89
CA GLY A 74 0.35 15.51 -19.73
C GLY A 74 1.54 16.32 -20.21
#